data_AF-A0AAE1N4P8-F1
#
_entry.id   AF-A0AAE1N4P8-F1
#
_cell.length_a   1.000
_cell.length_b   1.000
_cell.length_c   1.000
_cell.angle_alpha   90.00
_cell.angle_beta   90.00
_cell.angle_gamma   90.00
#
_symmetry.space_group_name_H-M   'P 1'
#
loop_
_entity.id
_entity.type
_entity.pdbx_description
1 polymer ?
#
loop_
_entity_poly.entity_id
_entity_poly.type
_entity_poly.pdbx_seq_one_letter_code
_entity_poly.pdbx_strand_id
1 'polypeptide(L)'
;MLYGPQVINENDAVPFENAVSVVNENLSVYIELQGSISAEAELGKIKRKIDEFKKQKERMEKNINASGYREKVPSHIQQDNDAKLASLLQELLSLEEAACHIESRTRQ
;
A
#
# COMPACT_ATOMS: atom_id res chain seq x y z
N MET A 1 26.38 32.51 -10.54
CA MET A 1 24.93 32.79 -10.40
C MET A 1 24.31 31.61 -9.68
N LEU A 2 23.62 31.86 -8.57
CA LEU A 2 23.04 30.85 -7.69
C LEU A 2 21.70 30.38 -8.30
N TYR A 3 21.50 29.08 -8.48
CA TYR A 3 20.19 28.51 -8.80
C TYR A 3 19.41 28.35 -7.49
N GLY A 4 18.39 29.19 -7.29
CA GLY A 4 17.44 29.05 -6.20
C GLY A 4 16.29 28.08 -6.56
N PRO A 5 15.65 27.44 -5.58
CA PRO A 5 14.53 26.53 -5.83
C PRO A 5 13.30 27.30 -6.30
N GLN A 6 12.68 26.79 -7.38
CA GLN A 6 11.50 27.36 -8.02
C GLN A 6 10.25 26.88 -7.26
N VAL A 7 9.51 27.82 -6.68
CA VAL A 7 8.23 27.54 -6.01
C VAL A 7 7.18 27.30 -7.09
N ILE A 8 6.70 26.06 -7.18
CA ILE A 8 5.55 25.70 -8.01
C ILE A 8 4.26 26.10 -7.28
N ASN A 9 3.51 27.02 -7.90
CA ASN A 9 2.24 27.54 -7.42
C ASN A 9 1.10 26.60 -7.85
N GLU A 10 0.07 26.49 -7.01
CA GLU A 10 -1.05 25.54 -7.04
C GLU A 10 -2.05 25.71 -8.21
N ASN A 11 -1.70 26.41 -9.30
CA ASN A 11 -2.62 26.67 -10.42
C ASN A 11 -2.01 26.52 -11.83
N ASP A 12 -0.80 25.98 -11.97
CA ASP A 12 -0.28 25.61 -13.29
C ASP A 12 -0.79 24.21 -13.68
N ALA A 13 -1.53 24.17 -14.79
CA ALA A 13 -2.09 22.95 -15.37
C ALA A 13 -0.94 21.99 -15.75
N VAL A 14 -0.63 21.08 -14.84
CA VAL A 14 0.32 20.00 -15.08
C VAL A 14 -0.26 19.14 -16.22
N PRO A 15 0.45 18.96 -17.35
CA PRO A 15 0.07 17.98 -18.35
C PRO A 15 -0.12 16.64 -17.63
N PHE A 16 -1.20 15.94 -17.96
CA PHE A 16 -1.65 14.72 -17.29
C PHE A 16 -0.70 13.54 -17.55
N GLU A 17 0.56 13.67 -17.14
CA GLU A 17 1.62 12.70 -17.32
C GLU A 17 2.59 12.87 -16.14
N ASN A 18 2.67 11.83 -15.29
CA ASN A 18 3.58 11.74 -14.15
C ASN A 18 3.29 12.63 -12.93
N ALA A 19 2.11 12.47 -12.34
CA ALA A 19 2.02 12.45 -10.89
C ALA A 19 2.10 11.00 -10.41
N VAL A 20 3.29 10.40 -10.53
CA VAL A 20 3.61 9.19 -9.76
C VAL A 20 3.71 9.68 -8.33
N SER A 21 2.60 9.60 -7.60
CA SER A 21 2.64 9.78 -6.16
C SER A 21 3.58 8.70 -5.64
N VAL A 22 4.72 9.16 -5.12
CA VAL A 22 5.66 8.34 -4.37
C VAL A 22 4.96 7.99 -3.06
N VAL A 23 4.08 6.99 -3.12
CA VAL A 23 3.46 6.38 -1.95
C VAL A 23 4.33 5.17 -1.64
N ASN A 24 5.37 5.39 -0.83
CA ASN A 24 6.31 4.38 -0.37
C ASN A 24 7.32 3.90 -1.44
N GLU A 25 8.60 3.97 -1.08
CA GLU A 25 9.76 3.52 -1.86
C GLU A 25 9.59 2.08 -2.34
N ASN A 26 8.89 1.24 -1.56
CA ASN A 26 8.59 -0.15 -1.92
C ASN A 26 7.52 -0.28 -3.01
N LEU A 27 6.62 0.70 -3.15
CA LEU A 27 5.55 0.69 -4.15
C LEU A 27 6.03 1.27 -5.48
N SER A 28 6.86 2.32 -5.46
CA SER A 28 7.55 2.82 -6.66
C SER A 28 8.42 1.74 -7.30
N VAL A 29 9.12 0.93 -6.47
CA VAL A 29 9.88 -0.23 -6.95
C VAL A 29 8.96 -1.31 -7.57
N TYR A 30 7.72 -1.45 -7.10
CA TYR A 30 6.77 -2.41 -7.70
C TYR A 30 6.28 -1.99 -9.08
N ILE A 31 6.20 -0.68 -9.34
CA ILE A 31 5.78 -0.10 -10.62
C ILE A 31 6.96 -0.01 -11.60
N GLU A 32 8.20 0.16 -11.11
CA GLU A 32 9.41 0.19 -11.96
C GLU A 32 10.01 -1.20 -12.27
N LEU A 33 9.77 -2.24 -11.46
CA LEU A 33 10.22 -3.60 -11.76
C LEU A 33 9.20 -4.37 -12.61
N GLN A 34 9.18 -4.07 -13.91
CA GLN A 34 9.07 -5.03 -15.04
C GLN A 34 8.43 -4.31 -16.23
N GLY A 35 9.27 -3.67 -17.05
CA GLY A 35 8.91 -3.39 -18.43
C GLY A 35 8.28 -4.64 -19.05
N SER A 36 7.11 -4.48 -19.67
CA SER A 36 6.27 -5.49 -20.37
C SER A 36 5.13 -6.18 -19.61
N ILE A 37 4.66 -5.74 -18.43
CA ILE A 37 3.43 -6.30 -17.84
C ILE A 37 2.21 -5.50 -18.33
N SER A 38 1.14 -6.16 -18.78
CA SER A 38 -0.13 -5.49 -19.04
C SER A 38 -0.77 -5.03 -17.72
N ALA A 39 -1.49 -3.91 -17.75
CA ALA A 39 -2.22 -3.39 -16.58
C ALA A 39 -3.10 -4.47 -15.89
N GLU A 40 -3.66 -5.41 -16.66
CA GLU A 40 -4.43 -6.55 -16.15
C GLU A 40 -3.57 -7.54 -15.36
N ALA A 41 -2.35 -7.83 -15.82
CA ALA A 41 -1.43 -8.71 -15.12
C ALA A 41 -0.83 -8.03 -13.88
N GLU A 42 -0.62 -6.72 -13.88
CA GLU A 42 -0.26 -5.94 -12.68
C GLU A 42 -1.39 -5.97 -11.65
N LEU A 43 -2.62 -5.69 -12.07
CA LEU A 43 -3.81 -5.74 -11.23
C LEU A 43 -4.01 -7.14 -10.64
N GLY A 44 -3.81 -8.19 -11.45
CA GLY A 44 -3.89 -9.58 -10.99
C GLY A 44 -2.88 -9.91 -9.89
N LYS A 45 -1.66 -9.37 -9.97
CA LYS A 45 -0.64 -9.55 -8.92
C LYS A 45 -0.99 -8.77 -7.65
N ILE A 46 -1.48 -7.53 -7.78
CA ILE A 46 -1.91 -6.71 -6.65
C ILE A 46 -3.09 -7.37 -5.92
N LYS A 47 -4.11 -7.84 -6.65
CA LYS A 47 -5.26 -8.57 -6.08
C LYS A 47 -4.82 -9.83 -5.31
N ARG A 48 -3.87 -10.61 -5.84
CA ARG A 48 -3.30 -11.77 -5.13
C ARG A 48 -2.60 -11.37 -3.82
N LYS A 49 -1.83 -10.28 -3.83
CA LYS A 49 -1.18 -9.75 -2.62
C LYS A 49 -2.22 -9.28 -1.59
N ILE A 50 -3.27 -8.60 -2.04
CA ILE A 50 -4.39 -8.20 -1.17
C ILE A 50 -5.03 -9.43 -0.52
N ASP A 51 -5.32 -10.49 -1.27
CA ASP A 51 -5.89 -11.73 -0.72
C ASP A 51 -4.95 -12.42 0.29
N GLU A 52 -3.65 -12.44 0.02
CA GLU A 52 -2.65 -12.96 0.94
C GLU A 52 -2.61 -12.14 2.24
N PHE A 53 -2.64 -10.82 2.15
CA PHE A 53 -2.60 -9.92 3.30
C PHE A 53 -3.91 -9.98 4.10
N LYS A 54 -5.06 -10.13 3.44
CA LYS A 54 -6.36 -10.40 4.10
C LYS A 54 -6.30 -11.68 4.93
N LYS A 55 -5.75 -12.77 4.38
CA LYS A 55 -5.59 -14.03 5.12
C LYS A 55 -4.63 -13.89 6.31
N GLN A 56 -3.55 -13.13 6.16
CA GLN A 56 -2.63 -12.86 7.27
C GLN A 56 -3.31 -12.05 8.37
N LYS A 57 -4.06 -11.01 8.01
CA LYS A 57 -4.88 -10.21 8.93
C LYS A 57 -5.85 -11.10 9.71
N GLU A 58 -6.65 -11.92 9.03
CA GLU A 58 -7.63 -12.81 9.68
C GLU A 58 -6.96 -13.76 10.69
N ARG A 59 -5.80 -14.33 10.34
CA ARG A 59 -5.04 -15.19 11.25
C ARG A 59 -4.56 -14.44 12.49
N MET A 60 -4.03 -13.23 12.32
CA MET A 60 -3.58 -12.39 13.44
C MET A 60 -4.75 -11.97 14.31
N GLU A 61 -5.85 -11.50 13.73
CA GLU A 61 -7.06 -11.14 14.46
C GLU A 61 -7.62 -12.32 15.24
N LYS A 62 -7.64 -13.52 14.67
CA LYS A 62 -8.08 -14.72 15.38
C LYS A 62 -7.20 -15.02 16.60
N ASN A 63 -5.89 -14.82 16.47
CA ASN A 63 -4.95 -15.03 17.57
C ASN A 63 -5.11 -13.97 18.67
N ILE A 64 -5.25 -12.70 18.30
CA ILE A 64 -5.42 -11.57 19.23
C ILE A 64 -6.78 -11.66 19.95
N ASN A 65 -7.83 -12.14 19.27
CA ASN A 65 -9.15 -12.34 19.84
C ASN A 65 -9.34 -13.71 20.51
N ALA A 66 -8.28 -14.53 20.61
CA ALA A 66 -8.37 -15.81 21.28
C ALA A 66 -8.62 -15.62 22.79
N SER A 67 -9.43 -16.50 23.38
CA SER A 67 -9.72 -16.44 24.81
C SER A 67 -8.44 -16.56 25.64
N GLY A 68 -8.29 -15.65 26.60
CA GLY A 68 -7.10 -15.55 27.45
C GLY A 68 -5.86 -14.95 26.79
N TYR A 69 -5.93 -14.46 25.55
CA TYR A 69 -4.80 -13.79 24.88
C TYR A 69 -4.32 -12.58 25.70
N ARG A 70 -5.23 -11.68 26.07
CA ARG A 70 -4.90 -10.47 26.85
C ARG A 70 -4.28 -10.75 28.23
N GLU A 71 -4.59 -11.91 28.82
CA GLU A 71 -4.10 -12.30 30.14
C GLU A 71 -2.77 -13.08 30.06
N LYS A 72 -2.59 -13.89 29.01
CA LYS A 72 -1.43 -14.78 28.84
C LYS A 72 -0.29 -14.13 28.08
N VAL A 73 -0.56 -13.12 27.26
CA VAL A 73 0.43 -12.46 26.42
C VAL A 73 0.91 -11.18 27.11
N PRO A 74 2.22 -10.97 27.28
CA PRO A 74 2.74 -9.74 27.86
C PRO A 74 2.32 -8.48 27.08
N SER A 75 2.14 -7.36 27.77
CA SER A 75 1.69 -6.09 27.16
C SER A 75 2.53 -5.63 25.98
N HIS A 76 3.87 -5.73 26.06
CA HIS A 76 4.76 -5.36 24.96
C HIS A 76 4.51 -6.20 23.70
N ILE A 77 4.21 -7.50 23.84
CA ILE A 77 3.87 -8.38 22.72
C ILE A 77 2.47 -8.06 22.17
N GLN A 78 1.52 -7.66 23.02
CA GLN A 78 0.20 -7.20 22.55
C GLN A 78 0.36 -5.92 21.70
N GLN A 79 1.13 -4.95 22.19
CA GLN A 79 1.43 -3.70 21.46
C GLN A 79 2.15 -3.97 20.14
N ASP A 80 3.13 -4.87 20.12
CA ASP A 80 3.82 -5.28 18.88
C ASP A 80 2.84 -5.91 17.89
N ASN A 81 1.93 -6.77 18.35
CA ASN A 81 0.93 -7.39 17.48
C ASN A 81 -0.08 -6.36 16.95
N ASP A 82 -0.50 -5.40 17.77
CA ASP A 82 -1.38 -4.30 17.36
C ASP A 82 -0.68 -3.40 16.32
N ALA A 83 0.58 -3.02 16.55
CA ALA A 83 1.37 -2.22 15.62
C ALA A 83 1.59 -2.95 14.28
N LYS A 84 1.82 -4.26 14.34
CA LYS A 84 2.00 -5.11 13.15
C LYS A 84 0.71 -5.28 12.37
N LEU A 85 -0.43 -5.41 13.06
CA LEU A 85 -1.76 -5.43 12.45
C LEU A 85 -2.09 -4.09 11.79
N ALA A 86 -1.79 -2.97 12.46
CA ALA A 86 -1.98 -1.63 11.90
C ALA A 86 -1.14 -1.39 10.64
N SER A 87 0.13 -1.83 10.67
CA SER A 87 1.02 -1.74 9.51
C SER A 87 0.48 -2.55 8.33
N LEU A 88 0.05 -3.80 8.59
CA LEU A 88 -0.54 -4.66 7.57
C LEU A 88 -1.82 -4.04 6.96
N LEU A 89 -2.67 -3.41 7.77
CA LEU A 89 -3.87 -2.71 7.31
C LEU A 89 -3.53 -1.52 6.41
N GLN A 90 -2.51 -0.74 6.76
CA GLN A 90 -2.06 0.40 5.97
C GLN A 90 -1.50 -0.05 4.60
N GLU A 91 -0.72 -1.12 4.58
CA GLU A 91 -0.21 -1.71 3.33
C GLU A 91 -1.35 -2.23 2.45
N LEU A 92 -2.35 -2.87 3.06
CA LEU A 92 -3.52 -3.39 2.35
C LEU A 92 -4.32 -2.26 1.71
N LEU A 93 -4.54 -1.15 2.43
CA LEU A 93 -5.17 0.05 1.89
C LEU A 93 -4.39 0.60 0.69
N SER A 94 -3.08 0.72 0.82
CA SER A 94 -2.21 1.21 -0.26
C SER A 94 -2.29 0.34 -1.52
N LEU A 95 -2.39 -0.99 -1.35
CA LEU A 95 -2.57 -1.92 -2.47
C LEU A 95 -3.97 -1.82 -3.10
N GLU A 96 -5.02 -1.62 -2.29
CA GLU A 96 -6.39 -1.41 -2.79
C GLU A 96 -6.50 -0.10 -3.59
N GLU A 97 -5.85 0.98 -3.13
CA GLU A 97 -5.76 2.25 -3.86
C GLU A 97 -5.00 2.08 -5.19
N ALA A 98 -3.86 1.38 -5.18
CA ALA A 98 -3.10 1.08 -6.38
C ALA A 98 -3.91 0.27 -7.40
N ALA A 99 -4.65 -0.75 -6.93
CA ALA A 99 -5.55 -1.53 -7.77
C ALA A 99 -6.64 -0.65 -8.40
N CYS A 100 -7.28 0.21 -7.61
CA CYS A 100 -8.33 1.12 -8.07
C CYS A 100 -7.82 2.11 -9.13
N HIS A 101 -6.61 2.63 -8.94
CA HIS A 101 -5.97 3.53 -9.89
C HIS A 101 -5.70 2.85 -11.24
N ILE A 102 -5.18 1.62 -11.22
CA ILE A 102 -4.94 0.82 -12.43
C ILE A 102 -6.25 0.50 -13.16
N GLU A 103 -7.29 0.08 -12.42
CA GLU A 103 -8.62 -0.22 -12.98
C GLU A 103 -9.26 1.00 -13.65
N SER A 104 -9.05 2.18 -13.07
CA SER A 104 -9.56 3.44 -13.62
C SER A 104 -8.84 3.83 -14.91
N ARG A 105 -7.54 3.56 -15.02
CA ARG A 105 -6.73 3.79 -16.24
C ARG A 105 -7.01 2.78 -17.36
N THR A 106 -7.51 1.59 -17.04
CA THR A 106 -7.84 0.56 -18.06
C THR A 106 -9.23 0.73 -18.69
N ARG A 107 -10.08 1.60 -18.15
CA ARG A 107 -11.44 1.87 -18.66
C ARG A 107 -11.55 3.10 -19.58
N GLN A 108 -10.48 3.88 -19.74
CA GLN A 108 -10.41 5.01 -20.68
C GLN A 108 -9.84 4.54 -22.01
#